data_AF-A0AAW8TC18-F1
#
_entry.id   AF-A0AAW8TC18-F1
#
_cell.length_a   1.000
_cell.length_b   1.000
_cell.length_c   1.000
_cell.angle_alpha   90.00
_cell.angle_beta   90.00
_cell.angle_gamma   90.00
#
_symmetry.space_group_name_H-M   'P 1'
#
loop_
_entity.id
_entity.type
_entity.pdbx_description
1 polymer ?
#
loop_
_entity_poly.entity_id
_entity_poly.type
_entity_poly.pdbx_seq_one_letter_code
_entity_poly.pdbx_strand_id
1 'polypeptide(L)' 'MNSLATKKYVIHKLKRTFYKANVTIPQLVVNSIANELYKEFVKCSESEQQSLLDSGELVKLLWDKHVVTKEKELLEEI' A
#
# COMPACT_ATOMS: atom_id res chain seq x y z
N MET A 1 -6.09 -4.62 16.53
CA MET A 1 -4.64 -4.66 16.17
C MET A 1 -3.89 -3.52 16.85
N ASN A 2 -2.61 -3.70 17.22
CA ASN A 2 -1.75 -2.58 17.62
C ASN A 2 -1.46 -1.69 16.40
N SER A 3 -2.17 -0.57 16.29
CA SER A 3 -2.17 0.30 15.11
C SER A 3 -0.77 0.81 14.72
N LEU A 4 0.07 1.11 15.71
CA LEU A 4 1.44 1.59 15.47
C LEU A 4 2.34 0.48 14.93
N ALA A 5 2.23 -0.73 15.49
CA ALA A 5 3.00 -1.89 15.04
C ALA A 5 2.59 -2.28 13.60
N THR A 6 1.29 -2.34 13.33
CA THR A 6 0.75 -2.64 11.99
C THR A 6 1.22 -1.61 10.97
N LYS A 7 1.13 -0.31 11.30
CA LYS A 7 1.62 0.77 10.42
C LYS A 7 3.09 0.59 10.06
N LYS A 8 3.95 0.37 11.06
CA LYS A 8 5.39 0.17 10.83
C LYS A 8 5.65 -1.04 9.95
N TYR A 9 4.98 -2.16 10.21
CA TYR A 9 5.12 -3.38 9.43
C TYR A 9 4.74 -3.18 7.96
N VAL A 10 3.55 -2.63 7.69
CA VAL A 10 3.04 -2.41 6.33
C VAL A 10 3.96 -1.48 5.56
N ILE A 11 4.30 -0.32 6.11
CA ILE A 11 5.20 0.64 5.46
C ILE A 11 6.57 0.03 5.17
N HIS A 12 7.13 -0.73 6.11
CA HIS A 12 8.43 -1.39 5.91
C HIS A 12 8.35 -2.45 4.81
N LYS A 13 7.30 -3.27 4.78
CA LYS A 13 7.09 -4.30 3.74
C LYS A 13 6.95 -3.68 2.35
N LEU A 14 6.20 -2.58 2.23
CA LEU A 14 6.04 -1.81 1.00
C LEU A 14 7.41 -1.28 0.51
N LYS A 15 8.10 -0.49 1.33
CA LYS A 15 9.40 0.10 0.96
C LYS A 15 10.43 -0.96 0.57
N ARG A 16 10.53 -2.04 1.35
CA ARG A 16 11.48 -3.14 1.10
C ARG A 16 11.21 -3.82 -0.24
N THR A 17 9.95 -3.93 -0.67
CA THR A 17 9.59 -4.53 -1.96
C THR A 17 10.12 -3.69 -3.12
N PHE A 18 9.95 -2.37 -3.06
CA PHE A 18 10.51 -1.46 -4.06
C PHE A 18 12.04 -1.45 -4.05
N TYR A 19 12.68 -1.36 -2.88
CA TYR A 19 14.15 -1.38 -2.82
C TYR A 19 14.76 -2.70 -3.32
N LYS A 20 14.11 -3.84 -3.04
CA LYS A 20 14.58 -5.15 -3.54
C LYS A 20 14.44 -5.32 -5.04
N ALA A 21 13.52 -4.60 -5.68
CA ALA A 21 13.37 -4.63 -7.12
C ALA A 21 14.54 -3.90 -7.86
N ASN A 22 15.60 -3.48 -7.15
CA ASN A 22 16.80 -2.81 -7.70
C ASN A 22 16.49 -1.60 -8.59
N VAL A 23 15.36 -0.96 -8.31
CA VAL A 23 14.92 0.21 -9.05
C VAL A 23 15.68 1.43 -8.57
N THR A 24 16.24 2.19 -9.51
CA THR A 24 16.85 3.52 -9.29
C THR A 24 15.83 4.59 -8.92
N ILE A 25 14.72 4.19 -8.27
CA ILE A 25 13.65 5.09 -7.86
C ILE A 25 14.14 5.92 -6.67
N PRO A 26 14.02 7.25 -6.72
CA PRO A 26 14.36 8.11 -5.60
C PRO A 26 13.62 7.70 -4.32
N GLN A 27 14.30 7.73 -3.18
CA GLN A 27 13.72 7.40 -1.88
C GLN A 27 12.46 8.21 -1.56
N LEU A 28 12.40 9.48 -2.02
CA LEU A 28 11.23 10.34 -1.85
C LEU A 28 9.98 9.76 -2.56
N VAL A 29 10.16 9.21 -3.76
CA VAL A 29 9.08 8.56 -4.52
C VAL A 29 8.66 7.26 -3.84
N VAL A 30 9.60 6.42 -3.40
CA VAL A 30 9.28 5.19 -2.65
C VAL A 30 8.49 5.50 -1.36
N ASN A 31 8.88 6.55 -0.65
CA ASN A 31 8.17 7.00 0.55
C ASN A 31 6.75 7.47 0.25
N SER A 32 6.56 8.24 -0.83
CA SER A 32 5.25 8.70 -1.27
C SER A 32 4.33 7.52 -1.62
N ILE A 33 4.81 6.59 -2.46
CA ILE A 33 4.05 5.39 -2.86
C ILE A 33 3.68 4.57 -1.62
N ALA A 34 4.63 4.30 -0.71
CA ALA A 34 4.35 3.54 0.49
C ALA A 34 3.27 4.18 1.36
N ASN A 35 3.23 5.52 1.43
CA ASN A 35 2.20 6.24 2.17
C ASN A 35 0.83 6.15 1.50
N GLU A 36 0.75 6.29 0.18
CA GLU A 36 -0.52 6.15 -0.56
C GLU A 36 -1.09 4.73 -0.45
N LEU A 37 -0.26 3.70 -0.62
CA LEU A 37 -0.69 2.31 -0.44
C LEU A 37 -1.11 2.00 1.00
N TYR A 38 -0.48 2.65 1.99
CA TYR A 38 -0.93 2.54 3.38
C TYR A 38 -2.28 3.22 3.62
N LYS A 39 -2.61 4.32 2.93
CA LYS A 39 -3.95 4.91 3.00
C LYS A 39 -5.00 3.93 2.47
N GLU A 40 -4.72 3.25 1.36
CA GLU A 40 -5.61 2.20 0.84
C GLU A 40 -5.77 1.03 1.82
N PHE A 41 -4.70 0.65 2.52
CA PHE A 41 -4.78 -0.35 3.59
C PHE A 41 -5.73 0.08 4.72
N VAL A 42 -5.62 1.33 5.18
CA VAL A 42 -6.47 1.86 6.27
C VAL A 42 -7.94 1.99 5.86
N LYS A 43 -8.22 2.19 4.57
CA LYS A 43 -9.59 2.20 4.02
C LYS A 43 -10.26 0.81 4.02
N CYS A 44 -9.49 -0.28 4.14
CA CYS A 44 -10.02 -1.64 4.17
C CYS A 44 -10.67 -1.95 5.54
N SER A 45 -11.66 -2.83 5.54
CA SER A 45 -12.24 -3.38 6.77
C SER A 45 -11.20 -4.16 7.58
N GLU A 46 -11.42 -4.37 8.89
CA GLU A 46 -10.46 -5.09 9.73
C GLU A 46 -10.19 -6.53 9.24
N SER A 47 -11.21 -7.21 8.70
CA SER A 47 -11.08 -8.55 8.13
C SER A 47 -10.24 -8.55 6.85
N GLU A 48 -10.46 -7.57 5.96
CA GLU A 48 -9.61 -7.38 4.77
C GLU A 48 -8.17 -7.03 5.15
N GLN A 49 -7.97 -6.16 6.15
CA GLN A 49 -6.64 -5.80 6.63
C GLN A 49 -5.91 -7.04 7.15
N GLN A 50 -6.58 -7.88 7.94
CA GLN A 50 -5.98 -9.12 8.44
C GLN A 50 -5.64 -10.08 7.27
N SER A 51 -6.57 -10.28 6.34
CA SER A 51 -6.32 -11.09 5.13
C SER A 51 -5.13 -10.59 4.32
N LEU A 52 -4.99 -9.27 4.13
CA LEU A 52 -3.86 -8.66 3.44
C LEU A 52 -2.53 -8.87 4.18
N LEU A 53 -2.53 -8.82 5.51
CA LEU A 53 -1.32 -9.06 6.30
C LEU A 53 -0.83 -10.51 6.15
N ASP A 54 -1.77 -11.45 6.03
CA ASP A 54 -1.51 -12.89 5.96
C ASP A 54 -1.26 -13.38 4.51
N SER A 55 -1.73 -12.66 3.48
CA SER A 55 -1.75 -13.12 2.08
C SER A 55 -0.39 -13.25 1.39
N GLY A 56 0.71 -12.76 1.99
CA GLY A 56 2.02 -12.67 1.33
C GLY A 56 2.09 -11.60 0.22
N GLU A 57 0.99 -11.39 -0.52
CA GLU A 57 0.83 -10.52 -1.69
C GLU A 57 0.40 -9.08 -1.36
N LEU A 58 0.49 -8.68 -0.10
CA LEU A 58 0.08 -7.37 0.42
C LEU A 58 0.39 -6.19 -0.53
N VAL A 59 1.61 -6.13 -1.08
CA VAL A 59 2.01 -4.99 -1.94
C VAL A 59 1.25 -4.95 -3.25
N LYS A 60 1.07 -6.11 -3.90
CA LYS A 60 0.36 -6.24 -5.17
C LYS A 60 -1.13 -5.90 -4.99
N LEU A 61 -1.77 -6.48 -3.99
CA LEU A 61 -3.19 -6.26 -3.74
C LEU A 61 -3.51 -4.80 -3.37
N LEU A 62 -2.63 -4.16 -2.59
CA LEU A 62 -2.79 -2.72 -2.30
C LEU A 62 -2.55 -1.86 -3.53
N TRP A 63 -1.60 -2.25 -4.40
CA TRP A 63 -1.35 -1.54 -5.65
C TRP A 63 -2.56 -1.61 -6.59
N ASP A 64 -3.10 -2.81 -6.81
CA ASP A 64 -4.27 -3.02 -7.66
C ASP A 64 -5.47 -2.21 -7.13
N LYS A 65 -5.68 -2.21 -5.81
CA LYS A 65 -6.73 -1.39 -5.17
C LYS A 65 -6.48 0.10 -5.39
N HIS A 66 -5.24 0.57 -5.24
CA HIS A 66 -4.89 1.97 -5.46
C HIS A 66 -5.18 2.44 -6.89
N VAL A 67 -4.82 1.62 -7.89
CA VAL A 67 -5.10 1.92 -9.31
C VAL A 67 -6.60 2.05 -9.54
N VAL A 68 -7.40 1.09 -9.06
CA VAL A 68 -8.87 1.13 -9.19
C VAL A 68 -9.47 2.36 -8.48
N THR A 69 -8.97 2.72 -7.30
CA THR A 69 -9.42 3.93 -6.59
C THR A 69 -9.12 5.18 -7.43
N LYS A 70 -7.92 5.29 -8.01
CA LYS A 70 -7.52 6.44 -8.82
C LYS A 70 -8.29 6.53 -10.14
N GLU A 71 -8.57 5.40 -10.78
CA GLU A 71 -9.41 5.35 -11.98
C GLU A 71 -10.82 5.86 -11.70
N LYS A 72 -11.41 5.49 -10.56
CA LYS A 72 -12.74 5.99 -10.14
C LYS A 72 -12.72 7.50 -9.85
N GLU A 73 -11.73 7.97 -9.09
CA GLU A 73 -11.57 9.40 -8.81
C GLU A 73 -11.45 10.21 -10.11
N LEU A 74 -10.70 9.72 -11.09
CA LEU A 74 -10.55 10.38 -12.40
C LEU A 74 -11.87 10.42 -13.19
N LEU A 75 -12.68 9.36 -13.11
CA LEU A 75 -13.98 9.28 -13.79
C LEU A 75 -15.04 10.18 -13.14
N GLU A 76 -14.93 10.46 -11.84
CA GLU A 76 -15.82 11.38 -11.11
C GLU A 76 -15.51 12.85 -11.39
N GLU A 77 -14.33 13.16 -11.95
CA GLU A 77 -13.89 14.52 -12.32
C GLU A 77 -14.32 14.95 -13.74
N ILE A 78 -14.95 14.07 -14.54
CA ILE A 78 -15.42 14.32 -15.93
C ILE A 78 -16.94 14.51 -15.96
#